data_AF-A0AAD4SVH4-F1
#
_entry.id   AF-A0AAD4SVH4-F1
#
_cell.length_a   1.000
_cell.length_b   1.000
_cell.length_c   1.000
_cell.angle_alpha   90.00
_cell.angle_beta   90.00
_cell.angle_gamma   90.00
#
_symmetry.space_group_name_H-M   'P 1'
#
loop_
_entity.id
_entity.type
_entity.pdbx_description
1 polymer ?
#
loop_
_entity_poly.entity_id
_entity_poly.type
_entity_poly.pdbx_seq_one_letter_code
_entity_poly.pdbx_strand_id
1 'polypeptide(L)'
;MAETAGCSKKSLMLIRNRLRRRRQLISSSSKGTSNSCYYRSTTRSRPVSSRRLIRMKVRRLQKLVPGGKGLQPDRLFLETANYILHLKFQVNVLQTLSNMYKL
;
A
#
# COMPACT_ATOMS: atom_id res chain seq x y z
N MET A 1 29.86 53.98 -20.06
CA MET A 1 29.85 53.54 -18.64
C MET A 1 28.66 52.61 -18.45
N ALA A 2 28.89 51.31 -18.21
CA ALA A 2 27.85 50.35 -17.86
C ALA A 2 28.45 49.31 -16.89
N GLU A 3 28.28 49.54 -15.58
CA GLU A 3 28.49 48.52 -14.56
C GLU A 3 27.16 47.79 -14.36
N THR A 4 27.16 46.47 -14.55
CA THR A 4 26.06 45.61 -14.09
C THR A 4 26.57 44.74 -12.95
N ALA A 5 25.84 44.81 -11.83
CA ALA A 5 26.12 44.11 -10.59
C ALA A 5 26.15 42.59 -10.78
N GLY A 6 27.13 41.95 -10.14
CA GLY A 6 27.30 40.51 -10.13
C GLY A 6 26.19 39.75 -9.38
N CYS A 7 25.96 38.52 -9.80
CA CYS A 7 25.41 37.47 -8.94
C CYS A 7 26.03 36.13 -9.36
N SER A 8 26.98 35.64 -8.57
CA SER A 8 27.69 34.38 -8.84
C SER A 8 26.74 33.19 -8.73
N LYS A 9 26.59 32.43 -9.83
CA LYS A 9 25.75 31.22 -9.93
C LYS A 9 26.03 30.17 -8.85
N LYS A 10 27.23 30.21 -8.24
CA LYS A 10 27.63 29.34 -7.12
C LYS A 10 26.77 29.57 -5.86
N SER A 11 26.33 30.81 -5.62
CA SER A 11 25.51 31.19 -4.46
C SER A 11 24.10 30.58 -4.53
N LEU A 12 23.46 30.59 -5.72
CA LEU A 12 22.16 29.95 -5.93
C LEU A 12 22.19 28.41 -5.82
N MET A 13 23.35 27.78 -6.07
CA MET A 13 23.49 26.33 -6.01
C MET A 13 23.51 25.80 -4.56
N LEU A 14 24.11 26.55 -3.63
CA LEU A 14 24.13 26.20 -2.20
C LEU A 14 22.75 26.31 -1.54
N ILE A 15 21.95 27.30 -1.94
CA ILE A 15 20.56 27.46 -1.47
C ILE A 15 19.70 26.28 -1.92
N ARG A 16 19.82 25.85 -3.19
CA ARG A 16 19.09 24.68 -3.72
C ARG A 16 19.48 23.36 -3.04
N ASN A 17 20.75 23.20 -2.68
CA ASN A 17 21.24 21.95 -2.07
C ASN A 17 20.85 21.81 -0.58
N ARG A 18 20.62 22.91 0.16
CA ARG A 18 20.11 22.87 1.55
C ARG A 18 18.67 22.37 1.65
N LEU A 19 17.82 22.67 0.66
CA LEU A 19 16.41 22.25 0.63
C LEU A 19 16.18 20.82 0.11
N ARG A 20 17.13 20.24 -0.64
CA ARG A 20 17.05 18.83 -1.08
C ARG A 20 17.37 17.84 0.05
N ARG A 21 18.34 18.15 0.92
CA ARG A 21 18.71 17.26 2.05
C ARG A 21 17.63 17.16 3.14
N ARG A 22 16.82 18.20 3.34
CA ARG A 22 15.76 18.20 4.37
C ARG A 22 14.54 17.33 4.01
N ARG A 23 14.41 16.87 2.75
CA ARG A 23 13.30 15.98 2.31
C ARG A 23 13.56 14.49 2.49
N GLN A 24 14.80 14.06 2.70
CA GLN A 24 15.14 12.61 2.77
C GLN A 24 15.11 12.02 4.19
N LEU A 25 15.12 12.86 5.24
CA LEU A 25 15.10 12.40 6.64
C LEU A 25 13.70 12.26 7.25
N ILE A 26 12.63 12.56 6.50
CA ILE A 26 11.25 12.34 6.95
C ILE A 26 10.70 10.99 6.42
N SER A 27 11.39 10.34 5.48
CA SER A 27 10.96 9.06 4.88
C SER A 27 11.37 7.80 5.65
N SER A 28 12.07 7.91 6.78
CA SER A 28 12.67 6.75 7.48
C SER A 28 11.97 6.32 8.78
N SER A 29 10.85 6.93 9.18
CA SER A 29 10.14 6.47 10.39
C SER A 29 8.63 6.59 10.26
N SER A 30 8.00 5.51 9.82
CA SER A 30 6.65 5.10 10.23
C SER A 30 6.37 3.70 9.74
N LYS A 31 6.59 2.70 10.61
CA LYS A 31 5.88 1.43 10.55
C LYS A 31 4.40 1.71 10.79
N GLY A 32 3.69 2.11 9.74
CA GLY A 32 2.25 2.33 9.77
C GLY A 32 1.54 1.15 9.11
N THR A 33 0.90 0.30 9.92
CA THR A 33 -0.10 -0.65 9.44
C THR A 33 -1.32 0.14 8.94
N SER A 34 -1.25 0.67 7.72
CA SER A 34 -2.37 1.41 7.10
C SER A 34 -3.47 0.45 6.67
N ASN A 35 -4.30 0.04 7.63
CA ASN A 35 -5.70 -0.27 7.40
C ASN A 35 -6.52 0.99 7.66
N SER A 36 -6.37 2.01 6.82
CA SER A 36 -7.33 3.12 6.75
C SER A 36 -7.06 3.92 5.48
N CYS A 37 -7.81 3.57 4.43
CA CYS A 37 -7.97 4.40 3.25
C CYS A 37 -9.42 4.91 3.26
N TYR A 38 -9.78 5.68 4.29
CA TYR A 38 -11.01 6.44 4.31
C TYR A 38 -10.63 7.90 4.03
N TYR A 39 -10.76 8.27 2.75
CA TYR A 39 -11.01 9.61 2.20
C TYR A 39 -10.58 10.81 3.08
N ARG A 40 -9.34 11.28 2.92
CA ARG A 40 -8.94 12.64 3.33
C ARG A 40 -8.51 13.45 2.11
N SER A 41 -9.46 14.23 1.60
CA SER A 41 -9.29 15.19 0.52
C SER A 41 -8.39 16.35 0.96
N THR A 42 -7.46 16.75 0.08
CA THR A 42 -6.72 18.05 -0.04
C THR A 42 -5.24 17.92 -0.44
N THR A 43 -4.89 16.96 -1.29
CA THR A 43 -3.73 17.09 -2.18
C THR A 43 -4.12 16.58 -3.55
N ARG A 44 -3.64 17.21 -4.64
CA ARG A 44 -3.91 16.87 -6.05
C ARG A 44 -3.70 15.36 -6.31
N SER A 45 -4.73 14.57 -6.06
CA SER A 45 -4.70 13.11 -6.24
C SER A 45 -4.93 12.86 -7.71
N ARG A 46 -3.84 12.60 -8.44
CA ARG A 46 -3.95 12.17 -9.83
C ARG A 46 -4.85 10.93 -9.86
N PRO A 47 -5.88 10.90 -10.72
CA PRO A 47 -6.78 9.75 -10.80
C PRO A 47 -5.93 8.49 -11.02
N VAL A 48 -5.96 7.61 -10.03
CA VAL A 48 -5.24 6.34 -10.09
C VAL A 48 -5.96 5.49 -11.11
N SER A 49 -5.27 5.10 -12.19
CA SER A 49 -5.89 4.29 -13.23
C SER A 49 -6.46 2.99 -12.66
N SER A 50 -7.60 2.55 -13.19
CA SER A 50 -8.29 1.32 -12.74
C SER A 50 -7.35 0.11 -12.73
N ARG A 51 -6.43 0.01 -13.70
CA ARG A 51 -5.38 -1.02 -13.74
C ARG A 51 -4.48 -1.00 -12.51
N ARG A 52 -4.09 0.17 -12.01
CA ARG A 52 -3.23 0.30 -10.81
C ARG A 52 -3.99 -0.13 -9.55
N LEU A 53 -5.27 0.20 -9.45
CA LEU A 53 -6.13 -0.26 -8.35
C LEU A 53 -6.28 -1.78 -8.34
N ILE A 54 -6.54 -2.39 -9.51
CA ILE A 54 -6.66 -3.85 -9.65
C ILE A 54 -5.35 -4.52 -9.22
N ARG A 55 -4.19 -4.04 -9.66
CA ARG A 55 -2.89 -4.57 -9.23
C ARG A 55 -2.67 -4.47 -7.73
N MET A 56 -3.13 -3.38 -7.09
CA MET A 56 -3.06 -3.25 -5.63
C MET A 56 -3.97 -4.24 -4.90
N LYS A 57 -5.19 -4.45 -5.41
CA LYS A 57 -6.13 -5.45 -4.87
C LYS A 57 -5.57 -6.87 -4.99
N VAL A 58 -5.05 -7.24 -6.16
CA VAL A 58 -4.41 -8.54 -6.40
C VAL A 58 -3.22 -8.74 -5.46
N ARG A 59 -2.34 -7.75 -5.31
CA ARG A 59 -1.22 -7.83 -4.35
C ARG A 59 -1.67 -7.98 -2.90
N ARG A 60 -2.80 -7.37 -2.53
CA ARG A 60 -3.39 -7.52 -1.20
C ARG A 60 -3.92 -8.94 -1.01
N LEU A 61 -4.61 -9.48 -2.01
CA LEU A 61 -5.13 -10.84 -2.01
C LEU A 61 -3.99 -11.88 -1.88
N GLN A 62 -2.89 -11.70 -2.63
CA GLN A 62 -1.69 -12.54 -2.53
C GLN A 62 -1.07 -12.62 -1.13
N LYS A 63 -1.27 -11.60 -0.29
CA LYS A 63 -0.78 -11.58 1.09
C LYS A 63 -1.72 -12.29 2.07
N LEU A 64 -3.02 -12.32 1.76
CA LEU A 64 -4.05 -12.92 2.62
C LEU A 64 -4.15 -14.42 2.41
N VAL A 65 -4.01 -14.87 1.16
CA VAL A 65 -4.14 -16.27 0.78
C VAL A 65 -2.84 -17.01 1.13
N PRO A 66 -2.90 -18.12 1.88
CA PRO A 66 -1.73 -18.95 2.13
C PRO A 66 -1.17 -19.48 0.81
N GLY A 67 0.15 -19.41 0.63
CA GLY A 67 0.80 -19.74 -0.65
C GLY A 67 0.59 -18.71 -1.77
N GLY A 68 -0.21 -17.66 -1.53
CA GLY A 68 -0.63 -16.62 -2.49
C GLY A 68 0.49 -15.75 -3.10
N LYS A 69 1.69 -15.73 -2.51
CA LYS A 69 2.75 -14.79 -2.88
C LYS A 69 3.33 -15.12 -4.26
N GLY A 70 3.28 -14.16 -5.18
CA GLY A 70 3.87 -14.31 -6.51
C GLY A 70 3.06 -15.16 -7.50
N LEU A 71 1.89 -15.68 -7.09
CA LEU A 71 0.99 -16.40 -7.98
C LEU A 71 0.38 -15.48 -9.04
N GLN A 72 0.23 -16.02 -10.25
CA GLN A 72 -0.55 -15.37 -11.31
C GLN A 72 -2.02 -15.23 -10.89
N PRO A 73 -2.74 -14.20 -11.39
CA PRO A 73 -4.12 -13.93 -10.98
C PRO A 73 -5.06 -15.13 -11.11
N ASP A 74 -4.96 -15.87 -12.22
CA ASP A 74 -5.88 -16.98 -12.51
C ASP A 74 -5.77 -18.08 -11.45
N ARG A 75 -4.55 -18.47 -11.10
CA ARG A 75 -4.31 -19.44 -10.04
C ARG A 75 -4.55 -18.86 -8.65
N LEU A 76 -4.27 -17.57 -8.43
CA LEU A 76 -4.56 -16.89 -7.19
C LEU A 76 -6.05 -16.95 -6.84
N PHE A 77 -6.94 -16.75 -7.82
CA PHE A 77 -8.38 -16.83 -7.59
C PHE A 77 -8.84 -18.25 -7.27
N LEU A 78 -8.27 -19.26 -7.92
CA LEU A 78 -8.54 -20.67 -7.60
C LEU A 78 -8.14 -21.00 -6.15
N GLU A 79 -6.91 -20.66 -5.75
CA GLU A 79 -6.44 -20.88 -4.37
C GLU A 79 -7.27 -20.08 -3.36
N THR A 80 -7.71 -18.88 -3.73
CA THR A 80 -8.61 -18.07 -2.91
C THR A 80 -9.94 -18.78 -2.68
N ALA A 81 -10.55 -19.35 -3.72
CA ALA A 81 -11.81 -20.08 -3.60
C ALA A 81 -11.67 -21.30 -2.68
N ASN A 82 -10.60 -22.08 -2.86
CA ASN A 82 -10.27 -23.21 -1.99
C ASN A 82 -10.10 -22.76 -0.53
N TYR A 83 -9.39 -21.65 -0.31
CA TYR A 83 -9.16 -21.14 1.03
C TYR A 83 -10.45 -20.65 1.70
N ILE A 84 -11.33 -19.97 0.97
CA ILE A 84 -12.65 -19.56 1.48
C ILE A 84 -13.48 -20.78 1.88
N LEU A 85 -13.50 -21.83 1.05
CA LEU A 85 -14.21 -23.06 1.35
C LEU A 85 -13.69 -23.72 2.63
N HIS A 86 -12.36 -23.81 2.77
CA HIS A 86 -11.74 -24.37 3.96
C HIS A 86 -12.10 -23.57 5.23
N LEU A 87 -12.01 -22.24 5.18
CA LEU A 87 -12.40 -21.39 6.32
C LEU A 87 -13.86 -21.56 6.70
N LYS A 88 -14.78 -21.62 5.72
CA LYS A 88 -16.20 -21.86 5.97
C LYS A 88 -16.42 -23.21 6.63
N PHE A 89 -15.76 -24.26 6.14
CA PHE A 89 -15.85 -25.59 6.71
C PHE A 89 -15.38 -25.61 8.17
N GLN A 90 -14.22 -25.01 8.48
CA GLN A 90 -13.70 -24.91 9.85
C GLN A 90 -14.70 -24.23 10.80
N VAL A 91 -15.27 -23.10 10.38
CA VAL A 91 -16.26 -22.37 11.19
C VAL A 91 -17.53 -23.19 11.37
N ASN A 92 -18.03 -23.83 10.31
CA ASN A 92 -19.24 -24.64 10.39
C ASN A 92 -19.08 -25.82 11.35
N VAL A 93 -17.96 -26.54 11.28
CA VAL A 93 -17.68 -27.66 12.20
C VAL A 93 -17.65 -27.16 13.65
N LEU A 94 -16.94 -26.08 13.93
CA LEU A 94 -16.87 -25.51 15.29
C LEU A 94 -18.23 -25.03 15.79
N GLN A 95 -19.06 -24.46 14.91
CA GLN A 95 -20.42 -24.04 15.26
C GLN A 95 -21.32 -25.24 15.56
N THR A 96 -21.28 -26.29 14.72
CA THR A 96 -22.04 -27.53 14.96
C THR A 96 -21.64 -28.15 16.29
N LEU A 97 -20.33 -28.30 16.55
CA LEU A 97 -19.84 -28.83 17.82
C LEU A 97 -20.28 -27.94 18.99
N SER A 98 -20.09 -26.62 18.90
CA SER A 98 -20.52 -25.69 19.95
C SER A 98 -22.02 -25.78 20.22
N ASN A 99 -22.85 -25.95 19.20
CA ASN A 99 -24.28 -26.11 19.36
C ASN A 99 -24.65 -27.46 19.99
N MET A 100 -23.92 -28.52 19.67
CA MET A 100 -24.09 -29.83 20.32
C MET A 100 -23.70 -29.80 21.81
N TYR A 101 -22.61 -29.11 22.17
CA TYR A 101 -22.15 -29.00 23.56
C TYR A 101 -22.88 -27.92 24.39
N LYS A 102 -23.74 -27.11 23.76
CA LYS A 102 -24.66 -26.18 24.45
C LYS A 102 -25.97 -26.87 24.89
N LEU A 103 -26.09 -28.17 24.67
CA LEU A 103 -27.12 -29.02 25.29
C LEU A 103 -26.92 -29.08 26.81
#